data_AF-A0A3C1VBE7-F1
#
_entry.id   AF-A0A3C1VBE7-F1
#
_cell.length_a   1.000
_cell.length_b   1.000
_cell.length_c   1.000
_cell.angle_alpha   90.00
_cell.angle_beta   90.00
_cell.angle_gamma   90.00
#
_symmetry.space_group_name_H-M   'P 1'
#
loop_
_entity.id
_entity.type
_entity.pdbx_description
1 polymer ?
#
loop_
_entity_poly.entity_id
_entity_poly.type
_entity_poly.pdbx_seq_one_letter_code
_entity_poly.pdbx_strand_id
1 'polypeptide(L)'
;MTQPANSKTDSSKHFAAWLAALFLIVLGAKLWVVQLYGSPLPLWDQWFEADVFLKPWVEGHLTGAVFFAPNNEHRIFFTHLLDMGVISLNGRWEPMLQMTVNAFIHAAFVCALAFCLWDFLGRKNGWLICALLAPFFALPYGAENTIWAINSSQYFMSLFALATLVGLGFNPPGRRRWWLGLAAAVMGLFTMASGLLAPMAVGGLLVLRAIKSRRIEKQNLITLAICLVVVGLGAAAKVTMPEDAPLKAHTLMEFISAFARNLAWPFVSTPAMALLIPLPLAGLLAWYFRPNFQRSHTAEFLFALALWSAL
;
A
#
# COMPACT_ATOMS: atom_id res chain seq x y z
N MET A 1 4.54 -16.58 41.68
CA MET A 1 5.19 -15.30 41.28
C MET A 1 6.36 -15.63 40.36
N THR A 2 6.10 -15.74 39.06
CA THR A 2 7.14 -15.85 38.04
C THR A 2 7.48 -14.44 37.58
N GLN A 3 8.73 -14.02 37.75
CA GLN A 3 9.22 -12.76 37.20
C GLN A 3 8.94 -12.71 35.69
N PRO A 4 8.40 -11.62 35.14
CA PRO A 4 8.28 -11.50 33.69
C PRO A 4 9.71 -11.47 33.13
N ALA A 5 10.02 -12.45 32.28
CA ALA A 5 11.28 -12.52 31.56
C ALA A 5 11.56 -11.13 30.94
N ASN A 6 12.71 -10.59 31.29
CA ASN A 6 13.18 -9.27 30.89
C ASN A 6 13.31 -9.26 29.35
N SER A 7 12.22 -8.94 28.65
CA SER A 7 12.17 -9.00 27.19
C SER A 7 12.99 -7.83 26.65
N LYS A 8 14.28 -8.08 26.42
CA LYS A 8 15.22 -7.10 25.86
C LYS A 8 14.63 -6.57 24.55
N THR A 9 14.50 -5.25 24.46
CA THR A 9 14.20 -4.56 23.19
C THR A 9 15.36 -4.78 22.24
N ASP A 10 15.06 -5.03 20.96
CA ASP A 10 16.11 -5.15 19.95
C ASP A 10 16.87 -3.82 19.82
N SER A 11 18.19 -3.91 19.74
CA SER A 11 19.01 -2.74 19.41
C SER A 11 18.73 -2.31 17.97
N SER A 12 18.55 -1.01 17.74
CA SER A 12 18.31 -0.44 16.40
C SER A 12 19.36 -0.86 15.37
N LYS A 13 20.62 -1.08 15.80
CA LYS A 13 21.69 -1.56 14.91
C LYS A 13 21.44 -2.97 14.39
N HIS A 14 20.94 -3.86 15.25
CA HIS A 14 20.61 -5.23 14.87
C HIS A 14 19.41 -5.24 13.93
N PHE A 15 18.38 -4.44 14.23
CA PHE A 15 17.23 -4.34 13.35
C PHE A 15 17.58 -3.74 11.98
N ALA A 16 18.49 -2.77 11.92
CA ALA A 16 18.99 -2.23 10.65
C ALA A 16 19.66 -3.31 9.77
N ALA A 17 20.42 -4.24 10.38
CA ALA A 17 20.98 -5.37 9.65
C ALA A 17 19.89 -6.30 9.09
N TRP A 18 18.83 -6.57 9.86
CA TRP A 18 17.68 -7.35 9.39
C TRP A 18 16.91 -6.65 8.27
N LEU A 19 16.73 -5.32 8.36
CA LEU A 19 16.13 -4.54 7.28
C LEU A 19 16.99 -4.57 6.01
N ALA A 20 18.31 -4.47 6.12
CA ALA A 20 19.21 -4.59 4.99
C ALA A 20 19.12 -5.98 4.34
N ALA A 21 19.06 -7.04 5.15
CA ALA A 21 18.86 -8.40 4.65
C ALA A 21 17.51 -8.55 3.92
N LEU A 22 16.41 -8.06 4.52
CA LEU A 22 15.08 -8.06 3.90
C LEU A 22 15.08 -7.31 2.57
N PHE A 23 15.69 -6.12 2.55
CA PHE A 23 15.81 -5.30 1.34
C PHE A 23 16.53 -6.06 0.22
N LEU A 24 17.69 -6.64 0.51
CA LEU A 24 18.49 -7.38 -0.47
C LEU A 24 17.78 -8.64 -0.97
N ILE A 25 17.08 -9.36 -0.09
CA ILE A 25 16.31 -10.56 -0.48
C ILE A 25 15.17 -10.18 -1.43
N VAL A 26 14.36 -9.18 -1.08
CA VAL A 26 13.22 -8.75 -1.90
C VAL A 26 13.70 -8.14 -3.22
N LEU A 27 14.71 -7.27 -3.16
CA LEU A 27 15.29 -6.67 -4.36
C LEU A 27 15.89 -7.74 -5.27
N GLY A 28 16.73 -8.63 -4.74
CA GLY A 28 17.36 -9.70 -5.50
C GLY A 28 16.34 -10.62 -6.17
N ALA A 29 15.29 -11.02 -5.45
CA ALA A 29 14.22 -11.83 -6.01
C ALA A 29 13.46 -11.11 -7.14
N LYS A 30 13.18 -9.82 -6.99
CA LYS A 30 12.54 -9.02 -8.04
C LYS A 30 13.43 -8.86 -9.27
N LEU A 31 14.70 -8.52 -9.08
CA LEU A 31 15.65 -8.40 -10.19
C LEU A 31 15.84 -9.73 -10.90
N TRP A 32 15.79 -10.85 -10.17
CA TRP A 32 15.81 -12.19 -10.77
C TRP A 32 14.58 -12.43 -11.66
N VAL A 33 13.38 -12.04 -11.24
CA VAL A 33 12.16 -12.10 -12.08
C VAL A 33 12.30 -11.20 -13.31
N VAL A 34 12.77 -9.96 -13.15
CA VAL A 34 13.00 -9.03 -14.27
C VAL A 34 14.04 -9.58 -15.24
N GLN A 35 15.09 -10.23 -14.75
CA GLN A 35 16.14 -10.81 -15.58
C GLN A 35 15.61 -11.99 -16.41
N LEU A 36 14.75 -12.83 -15.83
CA LEU A 36 14.22 -14.02 -16.50
C LEU A 36 13.05 -13.71 -17.44
N TYR A 37 12.18 -12.78 -17.06
CA TYR A 37 10.87 -12.58 -17.70
C TYR A 37 10.61 -11.13 -18.13
N GLY A 38 11.50 -10.19 -17.81
CA GLY A 38 11.39 -8.81 -18.26
C GLY A 38 11.63 -8.68 -19.76
N SER A 39 11.10 -7.61 -20.34
CA SER A 39 11.24 -7.28 -21.75
C SER A 39 11.67 -5.83 -21.92
N PRO A 40 12.56 -5.52 -22.88
CA PRO A 40 12.84 -4.14 -23.28
C PRO A 40 11.71 -3.52 -24.11
N LEU A 41 10.74 -4.32 -24.56
CA LEU A 41 9.55 -3.80 -25.25
C LEU A 41 8.50 -3.36 -24.23
N PRO A 42 7.81 -2.23 -24.47
CA PRO A 42 6.71 -1.81 -23.63
C PRO A 42 5.59 -2.85 -23.57
N LEU A 43 4.96 -2.96 -22.39
CA LEU A 43 3.88 -3.90 -22.14
C LEU A 43 2.58 -3.16 -21.79
N TRP A 44 1.48 -3.56 -22.44
CA TRP A 44 0.10 -3.11 -22.15
C TRP A 44 -0.03 -1.59 -21.99
N ASP A 45 -0.47 -1.12 -20.83
CA ASP A 45 -0.71 0.29 -20.49
C ASP A 45 0.51 1.20 -20.76
N GLN A 46 1.71 0.62 -20.80
CA GLN A 46 2.91 1.37 -21.11
C GLN A 46 2.95 1.90 -22.55
N TRP A 47 2.26 1.25 -23.50
CA TRP A 47 2.08 1.81 -24.85
C TRP A 47 1.16 3.04 -24.85
N PHE A 48 0.15 3.04 -23.99
CA PHE A 48 -0.73 4.19 -23.82
C PHE A 48 0.00 5.36 -23.16
N GLU A 49 0.82 5.10 -22.13
CA GLU A 49 1.73 6.10 -21.55
C GLU A 49 2.67 6.71 -22.60
N ALA A 50 3.20 5.87 -23.49
CA ALA A 50 4.10 6.34 -24.54
C ALA A 50 3.44 7.37 -25.47
N ASP A 51 2.21 7.11 -25.89
CA ASP A 51 1.47 7.97 -26.82
C ASP A 51 0.97 9.26 -26.15
N VAL A 52 0.41 9.15 -24.94
CA VAL A 52 -0.27 10.27 -24.27
C VAL A 52 0.71 11.15 -23.49
N PHE A 53 1.84 10.60 -23.02
CA PHE A 53 2.75 11.30 -22.12
C PHE A 53 4.18 11.41 -22.69
N LEU A 54 4.85 10.29 -23.01
CA LEU A 54 6.27 10.33 -23.36
C LEU A 54 6.54 10.98 -24.72
N LYS A 55 5.75 10.68 -25.75
CA LYS A 55 5.91 11.26 -27.08
C LYS A 55 5.69 12.78 -27.08
N PRO A 56 4.59 13.33 -26.52
CA PRO A 56 4.43 14.78 -26.38
C PRO A 56 5.55 15.45 -25.57
N TRP A 57 6.10 14.75 -24.56
CA TRP A 57 7.25 15.26 -23.81
C TRP A 57 8.51 15.38 -24.66
N VAL A 58 8.88 14.34 -25.40
CA VAL A 58 10.06 14.34 -26.28
C VAL A 58 9.91 15.34 -27.43
N GLU A 59 8.68 15.52 -27.95
CA GLU A 59 8.38 16.49 -29.00
C GLU A 59 8.30 17.95 -28.50
N GLY A 60 8.38 18.18 -27.18
CA GLY A 60 8.30 19.53 -26.59
C GLY A 60 6.88 20.11 -26.53
N HIS A 61 5.85 19.27 -26.68
CA HIS A 61 4.44 19.63 -26.67
C HIS A 61 3.72 19.30 -25.35
N LEU A 62 4.44 18.79 -24.35
CA LEU A 62 3.85 18.40 -23.07
C LEU A 62 3.29 19.62 -22.32
N THR A 63 2.01 19.57 -22.01
CA THR A 63 1.36 20.56 -21.14
C THR A 63 1.34 20.07 -19.70
N GLY A 64 1.40 20.99 -18.73
CA GLY A 64 1.35 20.64 -17.31
C GLY A 64 0.07 19.90 -16.89
N ALA A 65 -1.02 20.07 -17.65
CA ALA A 65 -2.29 19.39 -17.40
C ALA A 65 -2.20 17.87 -17.58
N VAL A 66 -1.31 17.37 -18.45
CA VAL A 66 -1.18 15.92 -18.75
C VAL A 66 -0.72 15.14 -17.52
N PHE A 67 0.04 15.75 -16.61
CA PHE A 67 0.42 15.12 -15.34
C PHE A 67 -0.77 14.77 -14.43
N PHE A 68 -1.88 15.47 -14.60
CA PHE A 68 -3.13 15.27 -13.85
C PHE A 68 -4.24 14.66 -14.73
N ALA A 69 -3.92 14.33 -15.98
CA ALA A 69 -4.84 13.66 -16.86
C ALA A 69 -5.07 12.21 -16.40
N PRO A 70 -6.27 11.66 -16.63
CA PRO A 70 -6.53 10.25 -16.36
C PRO A 70 -5.66 9.35 -17.23
N ASN A 71 -5.02 8.36 -16.60
CA ASN A 71 -4.44 7.19 -17.22
C ASN A 71 -5.29 6.00 -16.76
N ASN A 72 -6.13 5.46 -17.65
CA ASN A 72 -7.25 4.59 -17.28
C ASN A 72 -8.17 5.27 -16.23
N GLU A 73 -8.65 4.54 -15.21
CA GLU A 73 -9.52 5.10 -14.16
C GLU A 73 -8.78 5.94 -13.09
N HIS A 74 -7.48 6.19 -13.23
CA HIS A 74 -6.64 6.80 -12.18
C HIS A 74 -5.69 7.87 -12.73
N ARG A 75 -4.93 8.57 -11.86
CA ARG A 75 -3.99 9.63 -12.25
C ARG A 75 -2.61 9.28 -11.70
N ILE A 76 -1.64 9.02 -12.56
CA ILE A 76 -0.33 8.48 -12.17
C ILE A 76 0.78 9.55 -12.12
N PHE A 77 0.51 10.67 -11.45
CA PHE A 77 1.44 11.83 -11.39
C PHE A 77 2.88 11.43 -11.01
N PHE A 78 3.02 10.63 -9.95
CA PHE A 78 4.33 10.25 -9.42
C PHE A 78 5.08 9.27 -10.33
N THR A 79 4.35 8.44 -11.07
CA THR A 79 4.91 7.54 -12.08
C THR A 79 5.48 8.34 -13.24
N HIS A 80 4.69 9.22 -13.83
CA HIS A 80 5.14 10.14 -14.87
C HIS A 80 6.39 10.92 -14.47
N LEU A 81 6.42 11.47 -13.25
CA LEU A 81 7.59 12.21 -12.75
C LEU A 81 8.82 11.30 -12.60
N LEU A 82 8.63 10.10 -12.06
CA LEU A 82 9.71 9.12 -11.94
C LEU A 82 10.25 8.72 -13.31
N ASP A 83 9.36 8.42 -14.25
CA ASP A 83 9.71 7.92 -15.58
C ASP A 83 10.42 8.98 -16.41
N MET A 84 9.97 10.23 -16.37
CA MET A 84 10.74 11.35 -16.93
C MET A 84 12.14 11.42 -16.34
N GLY A 85 12.28 11.28 -15.02
CA GLY A 85 13.58 11.31 -14.35
C GLY A 85 14.48 10.17 -14.80
N VAL A 86 13.95 8.94 -14.83
CA VAL A 86 14.67 7.74 -15.26
C VAL A 86 15.11 7.87 -16.72
N ILE A 87 14.22 8.29 -17.62
CA ILE A 87 14.51 8.44 -19.05
C ILE A 87 15.52 9.56 -19.28
N SER A 88 15.36 10.71 -18.61
CA SER A 88 16.28 11.85 -18.74
C SER A 88 17.70 11.50 -18.29
N LEU A 89 17.84 10.77 -17.19
CA LEU A 89 19.14 10.36 -16.66
C LEU A 89 19.79 9.25 -17.50
N ASN A 90 18.99 8.36 -18.10
CA ASN A 90 19.47 7.26 -18.93
C ASN A 90 19.73 7.67 -20.38
N GLY A 91 19.12 8.77 -20.85
CA GLY A 91 19.21 9.26 -22.22
C GLY A 91 18.41 8.46 -23.26
N ARG A 92 17.70 7.41 -22.82
CA ARG A 92 16.83 6.56 -23.65
C ARG A 92 15.73 5.95 -22.81
N TRP A 93 14.60 5.67 -23.46
CA TRP A 93 13.50 4.97 -22.83
C TRP A 93 13.76 3.46 -22.81
N GLU A 94 13.89 2.90 -21.60
CA GLU A 94 14.24 1.49 -21.37
C GLU A 94 13.33 0.90 -20.28
N PRO A 95 12.28 0.15 -20.66
CA PRO A 95 11.35 -0.48 -19.72
C PRO A 95 12.02 -1.35 -18.66
N MET A 96 13.07 -2.08 -19.00
CA MET A 96 13.80 -2.91 -18.02
C MET A 96 14.47 -2.07 -16.92
N LEU A 97 14.91 -0.85 -17.22
CA LEU A 97 15.43 0.06 -16.22
C LEU A 97 14.31 0.57 -15.30
N GLN A 98 13.14 0.90 -15.84
CA GLN A 98 11.97 1.26 -15.04
C GLN A 98 11.54 0.12 -14.12
N MET A 99 11.47 -1.13 -14.61
CA MET A 99 11.22 -2.33 -13.79
C MET A 99 12.24 -2.48 -12.66
N THR A 100 13.52 -2.22 -12.96
CA THR A 100 14.62 -2.24 -11.97
C THR A 100 14.37 -1.19 -10.89
N VAL A 101 14.11 0.05 -11.26
CA VAL A 101 13.80 1.14 -10.30
C VAL A 101 12.56 0.82 -9.47
N ASN A 102 11.53 0.26 -10.08
CA ASN A 102 10.32 -0.19 -9.39
C ASN A 102 10.61 -1.26 -8.33
N ALA A 103 11.56 -2.16 -8.60
CA ALA A 103 12.01 -3.15 -7.63
C ALA A 103 12.63 -2.50 -6.38
N PHE A 104 13.41 -1.43 -6.53
CA PHE A 104 13.95 -0.66 -5.40
C PHE A 104 12.84 0.01 -4.58
N ILE A 105 11.86 0.65 -5.24
CA ILE A 105 10.75 1.32 -4.56
C ILE A 105 9.92 0.31 -3.76
N HIS A 106 9.64 -0.85 -4.35
CA HIS A 106 8.90 -1.89 -3.66
C HIS A 106 9.69 -2.50 -2.48
N ALA A 107 10.99 -2.76 -2.64
CA ALA A 107 11.83 -3.23 -1.54
C ALA A 107 11.88 -2.20 -0.39
N ALA A 108 11.90 -0.89 -0.71
CA ALA A 108 11.80 0.18 0.27
C ALA A 108 10.44 0.18 1.00
N PHE A 109 9.34 -0.04 0.29
CA PHE A 109 8.01 -0.22 0.90
C PHE A 109 8.00 -1.36 1.91
N VAL A 110 8.53 -2.53 1.54
CA VAL A 110 8.57 -3.70 2.42
C VAL A 110 9.40 -3.43 3.68
N CYS A 111 10.51 -2.71 3.54
CA CYS A 111 11.31 -2.28 4.69
C CYS A 111 10.57 -1.26 5.57
N ALA A 112 9.83 -0.32 4.98
CA ALA A 112 9.00 0.61 5.73
C ALA A 112 7.90 -0.12 6.50
N LEU A 113 7.23 -1.10 5.88
CA LEU A 113 6.23 -1.95 6.52
C LEU A 113 6.84 -2.74 7.69
N ALA A 114 8.00 -3.37 7.48
CA ALA A 114 8.74 -4.08 8.52
C ALA A 114 9.10 -3.16 9.70
N PHE A 115 9.56 -1.94 9.41
CA PHE A 115 9.86 -0.93 10.42
C PHE A 115 8.62 -0.54 11.22
N CYS A 116 7.49 -0.28 10.56
CA CYS A 116 6.24 0.02 11.24
C CYS A 116 5.79 -1.14 12.13
N LEU A 117 5.78 -2.38 11.61
CA LEU A 117 5.44 -3.55 12.41
C LEU A 117 6.35 -3.70 13.63
N TRP A 118 7.66 -3.50 13.46
CA TRP A 118 8.62 -3.56 14.56
C TRP A 118 8.36 -2.48 15.61
N ASP A 119 8.10 -1.24 15.21
CA ASP A 119 7.79 -0.14 16.14
C ASP A 119 6.47 -0.41 16.90
N PHE A 120 5.40 -0.80 16.19
CA PHE A 120 4.09 -1.10 16.79
C PHE A 120 4.05 -2.39 17.62
N LEU A 121 4.94 -3.35 17.36
CA LEU A 121 5.12 -4.56 18.19
C LEU A 121 6.04 -4.32 19.40
N GLY A 122 6.46 -3.08 19.64
CA GLY A 122 7.24 -2.70 20.81
C GLY A 122 8.74 -2.95 20.64
N ARG A 123 9.24 -2.92 19.40
CA ARG A 123 10.66 -3.04 19.02
C ARG A 123 11.31 -4.33 19.48
N LYS A 124 10.61 -5.44 19.27
CA LYS A 124 11.04 -6.79 19.64
C LYS A 124 10.94 -7.71 18.44
N ASN A 125 11.79 -8.73 18.40
CA ASN A 125 11.77 -9.81 17.41
C ASN A 125 11.79 -9.27 15.96
N GLY A 126 12.57 -8.22 15.70
CA GLY A 126 12.67 -7.62 14.36
C GLY A 126 13.14 -8.61 13.29
N TRP A 127 13.97 -9.59 13.68
CA TRP A 127 14.37 -10.70 12.83
C TRP A 127 13.17 -11.54 12.37
N LEU A 128 12.22 -11.83 13.28
CA LEU A 128 11.05 -12.66 12.98
C LEU A 128 10.09 -11.90 12.05
N ILE A 129 9.93 -10.60 12.26
CA ILE A 129 9.13 -9.74 11.36
C ILE A 129 9.72 -9.80 9.95
N CYS A 130 11.04 -9.60 9.81
CA CYS A 130 11.70 -9.66 8.51
C CYS A 130 11.62 -11.06 7.88
N ALA A 131 11.85 -12.11 8.67
CA ALA A 131 11.77 -13.49 8.21
C ALA A 131 10.36 -13.90 7.75
N LEU A 132 9.32 -13.39 8.41
CA LEU A 132 7.93 -13.64 8.02
C LEU A 132 7.54 -12.85 6.78
N LEU A 133 8.01 -11.61 6.60
CA LEU A 133 7.69 -10.80 5.42
C LEU A 133 8.46 -11.27 4.17
N ALA A 134 9.71 -11.72 4.32
CA ALA A 134 10.56 -12.12 3.22
C ALA A 134 9.89 -13.05 2.19
N PRO A 135 9.28 -14.20 2.56
CA PRO A 135 8.66 -15.10 1.57
C PRO A 135 7.48 -14.47 0.83
N PHE A 136 6.67 -13.63 1.49
CA PHE A 136 5.52 -12.99 0.83
C PHE A 136 5.93 -11.99 -0.26
N PHE A 137 7.09 -11.35 -0.11
CA PHE A 137 7.56 -10.32 -1.03
C PHE A 137 8.70 -10.75 -1.96
N ALA A 138 9.40 -11.85 -1.62
CA ALA A 138 10.43 -12.44 -2.46
C ALA A 138 9.87 -13.52 -3.40
N LEU A 139 8.83 -14.26 -3.00
CA LEU A 139 8.21 -15.22 -3.90
C LEU A 139 7.41 -14.48 -4.99
N PRO A 140 7.40 -15.00 -6.23
CA PRO A 140 6.82 -14.31 -7.39
C PRO A 140 5.29 -14.40 -7.45
N TYR A 141 4.59 -14.26 -6.32
CA TYR A 141 3.11 -14.28 -6.28
C TYR A 141 2.48 -13.17 -7.13
N GLY A 142 3.19 -12.05 -7.31
CA GLY A 142 2.82 -10.94 -8.19
C GLY A 142 3.89 -10.69 -9.26
N ALA A 143 4.34 -11.75 -9.94
CA ALA A 143 5.39 -11.65 -10.96
C ALA A 143 5.04 -10.65 -12.07
N GLU A 144 3.78 -10.63 -12.51
CA GLU A 144 3.28 -9.71 -13.54
C GLU A 144 3.52 -8.25 -13.15
N ASN A 145 3.17 -7.89 -11.92
CA ASN A 145 3.43 -6.57 -11.35
C ASN A 145 4.92 -6.19 -11.35
N THR A 146 5.82 -7.17 -11.30
CA THR A 146 7.27 -6.94 -11.26
C THR A 146 7.83 -6.66 -12.67
N ILE A 147 7.21 -7.20 -13.72
CA ILE A 147 7.63 -6.99 -15.11
C ILE A 147 6.85 -5.87 -15.82
N TRP A 148 5.91 -5.20 -15.14
CA TRP A 148 5.26 -4.00 -15.69
C TRP A 148 6.05 -2.75 -15.30
N ALA A 149 6.65 -2.10 -16.29
CA ALA A 149 7.48 -0.93 -16.10
C ALA A 149 6.71 0.31 -15.60
N ILE A 150 5.43 0.46 -15.96
CA ILE A 150 4.57 1.56 -15.49
C ILE A 150 4.07 1.37 -14.04
N ASN A 151 4.34 0.22 -13.42
CA ASN A 151 3.73 -0.18 -12.15
C ASN A 151 4.27 0.55 -10.89
N SER A 152 5.09 1.59 -11.08
CA SER A 152 5.55 2.44 -9.98
C SER A 152 4.36 3.08 -9.22
N SER A 153 3.24 3.30 -9.91
CA SER A 153 2.00 3.85 -9.35
C SER A 153 1.50 3.01 -8.16
N GLN A 154 1.50 1.68 -8.27
CA GLN A 154 1.09 0.76 -7.21
C GLN A 154 2.05 0.80 -6.01
N TYR A 155 3.35 0.93 -6.26
CA TYR A 155 4.36 0.96 -5.19
C TYR A 155 4.39 2.30 -4.45
N PHE A 156 4.23 3.42 -5.15
CA PHE A 156 3.99 4.71 -4.52
C PHE A 156 2.71 4.72 -3.71
N MET A 157 1.62 4.14 -4.24
CA MET A 157 0.37 4.01 -3.50
C MET A 157 0.59 3.28 -2.17
N SER A 158 1.33 2.18 -2.17
CA SER A 158 1.60 1.38 -0.97
C SER A 158 2.42 2.15 0.08
N LEU A 159 3.43 2.92 -0.35
CA LEU A 159 4.19 3.82 0.53
C LEU A 159 3.31 4.92 1.13
N PHE A 160 2.51 5.59 0.31
CA PHE A 160 1.61 6.65 0.75
C PHE A 160 0.48 6.13 1.63
N ALA A 161 -0.03 4.93 1.36
CA ALA A 161 -1.02 4.26 2.19
C ALA A 161 -0.44 4.00 3.58
N LEU A 162 0.76 3.39 3.68
CA LEU A 162 1.40 3.13 4.96
C LEU A 162 1.66 4.44 5.74
N ALA A 163 2.15 5.48 5.08
CA ALA A 163 2.36 6.79 5.69
C ALA A 163 1.04 7.45 6.15
N THR A 164 -0.05 7.26 5.39
CA THR A 164 -1.40 7.73 5.74
C THR A 164 -1.92 7.01 6.98
N LEU A 165 -1.85 5.67 7.00
CA LEU A 165 -2.30 4.85 8.12
C LEU A 165 -1.57 5.22 9.41
N VAL A 166 -0.24 5.33 9.36
CA VAL A 166 0.59 5.68 10.53
C VAL A 166 0.38 7.15 10.92
N GLY A 167 0.41 8.05 9.94
CA GLY A 167 0.34 9.49 10.15
C GLY A 167 -1.01 9.93 10.70
N LEU A 168 -2.11 9.64 9.98
CA LEU A 168 -3.46 10.05 10.38
C LEU A 168 -4.07 9.11 11.44
N GLY A 169 -3.81 7.81 11.35
CA GLY A 169 -4.42 6.83 12.25
C GLY A 169 -3.85 6.85 13.67
N PHE A 170 -2.62 7.31 13.89
CA PHE A 170 -1.95 7.19 15.19
C PHE A 170 -1.31 8.49 15.71
N ASN A 171 -1.52 9.63 15.04
CA ASN A 171 -1.05 10.91 15.54
C ASN A 171 -2.22 11.90 15.64
N PRO A 172 -2.25 12.73 16.69
CA PRO A 172 -3.31 13.73 16.84
C PRO A 172 -3.19 14.85 15.81
N PRO A 173 -4.32 15.47 15.41
CA PRO A 173 -4.33 16.61 14.50
C PRO A 173 -3.38 17.71 14.91
N GLY A 174 -2.72 18.34 13.92
CA GLY A 174 -1.78 19.44 14.12
C GLY A 174 -0.33 19.04 14.39
N ARG A 175 -0.04 17.77 14.70
CA ARG A 175 1.37 17.30 14.79
C ARG A 175 2.00 17.15 13.42
N ARG A 176 3.32 17.33 13.33
CA ARG A 176 4.10 17.13 12.09
C ARG A 176 3.79 15.80 11.40
N ARG A 177 3.74 14.70 12.17
CA ARG A 177 3.44 13.36 11.63
C ARG A 177 2.02 13.23 11.06
N TRP A 178 1.05 13.94 11.64
CA TRP A 178 -0.32 13.99 11.13
C TRP A 178 -0.38 14.73 9.79
N TRP A 179 0.30 15.88 9.68
CA TRP A 179 0.41 16.61 8.41
C TRP A 179 1.13 15.81 7.32
N LEU A 180 2.18 15.05 7.68
CA LEU A 180 2.82 14.13 6.74
C LEU A 180 1.88 13.01 6.28
N GLY A 181 1.05 12.48 7.20
CA GLY A 181 0.00 11.52 6.84
C GLY A 181 -1.07 12.10 5.93
N LEU A 182 -1.48 13.35 6.16
CA LEU A 182 -2.43 14.06 5.28
C LEU A 182 -1.83 14.31 3.90
N ALA A 183 -0.58 14.77 3.85
CA ALA A 183 0.14 14.95 2.59
C ALA A 183 0.21 13.62 1.83
N ALA A 184 0.58 12.53 2.50
CA ALA A 184 0.58 11.19 1.91
C ALA A 184 -0.81 10.76 1.40
N ALA A 185 -1.88 11.06 2.14
CA ALA A 185 -3.24 10.72 1.72
C ALA A 185 -3.65 11.46 0.43
N VAL A 186 -3.30 12.74 0.32
CA VAL A 186 -3.53 13.55 -0.89
C VAL A 186 -2.66 13.07 -2.04
N MET A 187 -1.37 12.78 -1.79
CA MET A 187 -0.46 12.23 -2.81
C MET A 187 -0.94 10.86 -3.31
N GLY A 188 -1.53 10.03 -2.44
CA GLY A 188 -2.15 8.75 -2.80
C GLY A 188 -3.21 8.88 -3.89
N LEU A 189 -3.97 9.98 -3.94
CA LEU A 189 -4.97 10.23 -5.00
C LEU A 189 -4.36 10.34 -6.40
N PHE A 190 -3.06 10.62 -6.50
CA PHE A 190 -2.31 10.74 -7.75
C PHE A 190 -1.37 9.54 -7.98
N THR A 191 -1.83 8.35 -7.58
CA THR A 191 -1.17 7.06 -7.85
C THR A 191 -2.12 6.10 -8.58
N MET A 192 -2.48 4.97 -7.98
CA MET A 192 -3.50 4.04 -8.48
C MET A 192 -4.90 4.42 -7.96
N ALA A 193 -5.94 3.88 -8.58
CA ALA A 193 -7.35 4.12 -8.19
C ALA A 193 -7.62 3.81 -6.71
N SER A 194 -6.91 2.83 -6.15
CA SER A 194 -6.97 2.40 -4.75
C SER A 194 -6.27 3.35 -3.76
N GLY A 195 -5.70 4.47 -4.22
CA GLY A 195 -5.10 5.49 -3.35
C GLY A 195 -6.06 6.10 -2.33
N LEU A 196 -7.37 6.10 -2.62
CA LEU A 196 -8.41 6.57 -1.70
C LEU A 196 -8.75 5.56 -0.57
N LEU A 197 -8.28 4.30 -0.68
CA LEU A 197 -8.61 3.25 0.30
C LEU A 197 -7.90 3.46 1.64
N ALA A 198 -6.69 4.04 1.65
CA ALA A 198 -5.96 4.29 2.89
C ALA A 198 -6.68 5.28 3.84
N PRO A 199 -7.16 6.46 3.39
CA PRO A 199 -7.97 7.33 4.25
C PRO A 199 -9.32 6.70 4.65
N MET A 200 -9.92 5.83 3.82
CA MET A 200 -11.11 5.06 4.23
C MET A 200 -10.79 4.07 5.37
N ALA A 201 -9.65 3.37 5.30
CA ALA A 201 -9.21 2.48 6.35
C ALA A 201 -8.93 3.21 7.67
N VAL A 202 -8.35 4.43 7.60
CA VAL A 202 -8.22 5.30 8.78
C VAL A 202 -9.60 5.66 9.34
N GLY A 203 -10.56 6.04 8.51
CA GLY A 203 -11.94 6.31 8.93
C GLY A 203 -12.57 5.12 9.66
N GLY A 204 -12.45 3.91 9.10
CA GLY A 204 -12.91 2.67 9.72
C GLY A 204 -12.23 2.38 11.07
N LEU A 205 -10.92 2.63 11.18
CA LEU A 205 -10.19 2.53 12.45
C LEU A 205 -10.75 3.50 13.52
N LEU A 206 -11.04 4.74 13.14
CA LEU A 206 -11.59 5.74 14.06
C LEU A 206 -13.00 5.36 14.53
N VAL A 207 -13.82 4.80 13.65
CA VAL A 207 -15.13 4.23 13.99
C VAL A 207 -14.96 3.06 14.97
N LEU A 208 -14.01 2.15 14.72
CA LEU A 208 -13.72 1.03 15.62
C LEU A 208 -13.32 1.50 17.02
N ARG A 209 -12.49 2.54 17.13
CA ARG A 209 -12.12 3.16 18.41
C ARG A 209 -13.31 3.79 19.12
N ALA A 210 -14.19 4.47 18.38
CA ALA A 210 -15.40 5.07 18.94
C ALA A 210 -16.35 4.01 19.50
N ILE A 211 -16.51 2.89 18.80
CA ILE A 211 -17.31 1.75 19.28
C ILE A 211 -16.71 1.17 20.58
N LYS A 212 -15.39 0.94 20.62
CA LYS A 212 -14.73 0.38 21.81
C LYS A 212 -14.79 1.30 23.02
N SER A 213 -14.51 2.58 22.83
CA SER A 213 -14.49 3.57 23.93
C SER A 213 -15.88 4.09 24.30
N ARG A 214 -16.91 3.79 23.49
CA ARG A 214 -18.27 4.36 23.57
C ARG A 214 -18.27 5.89 23.61
N ARG A 215 -17.23 6.50 23.02
CA ARG A 215 -17.01 7.94 23.01
C ARG A 215 -16.35 8.34 21.71
N ILE A 216 -16.74 9.50 21.20
CA ILE A 216 -16.05 10.12 20.07
C ILE A 216 -15.21 11.28 20.62
N GLU A 217 -13.90 11.20 20.43
CA GLU A 217 -12.99 12.29 20.76
C GLU A 217 -13.00 13.35 19.67
N LYS A 218 -12.95 14.63 20.05
CA LYS A 218 -12.93 15.76 19.10
C LYS A 218 -11.78 15.64 18.08
N GLN A 219 -10.63 15.14 18.50
CA GLN A 219 -9.49 14.91 17.62
C GLN A 219 -9.77 13.85 16.56
N ASN A 220 -10.48 12.77 16.93
CA ASN A 220 -10.90 11.73 15.99
C ASN A 220 -11.93 12.25 14.98
N LEU A 221 -12.84 13.15 15.39
CA LEU A 221 -13.77 13.81 14.47
C LEU A 221 -13.05 14.66 13.41
N ILE A 222 -12.02 15.41 13.81
CA ILE A 222 -11.24 16.23 12.86
C ILE A 222 -10.56 15.32 11.83
N THR A 223 -9.87 14.26 12.27
CA THR A 223 -9.23 13.32 11.35
C THR A 223 -10.27 12.63 10.46
N LEU A 224 -11.41 12.19 11.00
CA LEU A 224 -12.48 11.55 10.23
C LEU A 224 -13.04 12.50 9.16
N ALA A 225 -13.31 13.76 9.51
CA ALA A 225 -13.79 14.76 8.56
C ALA A 225 -12.78 14.99 7.43
N ILE A 226 -11.48 15.07 7.76
CA ILE A 226 -10.42 15.19 6.75
C ILE A 226 -10.34 13.96 5.86
N CYS A 227 -10.43 12.74 6.42
CA CYS A 227 -10.48 11.51 5.63
C CYS A 227 -11.67 11.51 4.67
N LEU A 228 -12.86 11.94 5.12
CA LEU A 228 -14.05 12.06 4.27
C LEU A 228 -13.87 13.08 3.15
N VAL A 229 -13.22 14.21 3.43
CA VAL A 229 -12.89 15.21 2.40
C VAL A 229 -11.93 14.62 1.36
N VAL A 230 -10.85 13.96 1.78
CA VAL A 230 -9.89 13.33 0.85
C VAL A 230 -10.55 12.24 0.01
N VAL A 231 -11.39 11.41 0.62
CA VAL A 231 -12.16 10.37 -0.08
C VAL A 231 -13.15 10.99 -1.06
N GLY A 232 -13.85 12.06 -0.66
CA GLY A 232 -14.76 12.80 -1.53
C GLY A 232 -14.05 13.44 -2.72
N LEU A 233 -12.86 14.01 -2.51
CA LEU A 233 -12.03 14.54 -3.59
C LEU A 233 -11.57 13.42 -4.54
N GLY A 234 -11.13 12.27 -4.00
CA GLY A 234 -10.76 11.11 -4.80
C GLY A 234 -11.93 10.56 -5.63
N ALA A 235 -13.11 10.47 -5.03
CA ALA A 235 -14.33 10.03 -5.70
C ALA A 235 -14.78 11.02 -6.78
N ALA A 236 -14.72 12.33 -6.52
CA ALA A 236 -15.04 13.37 -7.50
C ALA A 236 -14.02 13.42 -8.65
N ALA A 237 -12.77 13.05 -8.39
CA ALA A 237 -11.75 12.96 -9.40
C ALA A 237 -11.86 11.66 -10.23
N LYS A 238 -12.51 10.60 -9.72
CA LYS A 238 -12.60 9.30 -10.40
C LYS A 238 -13.14 9.45 -11.82
N VAL A 239 -12.44 8.85 -12.77
CA VAL A 239 -12.89 8.74 -14.15
C VAL A 239 -13.30 7.29 -14.38
N THR A 240 -14.47 7.07 -14.97
CA THR A 240 -14.96 5.74 -15.32
C THR A 240 -14.77 5.51 -16.80
N MET A 241 -14.12 4.42 -17.17
CA MET A 241 -14.05 4.01 -18.57
C MET A 241 -15.28 3.15 -18.92
N PRO A 242 -15.99 3.45 -20.03
CA PRO A 242 -17.11 2.62 -20.48
C PRO A 242 -16.71 1.17 -20.75
N GLU A 243 -15.47 0.96 -21.18
CA GLU A 243 -14.85 -0.34 -21.49
C GLU A 243 -14.75 -1.24 -20.25
N ASP A 244 -14.69 -0.67 -19.04
CA ASP A 244 -14.62 -1.40 -17.77
C ASP A 244 -16.00 -1.78 -17.23
N ALA A 245 -17.09 -1.26 -17.80
CA ALA A 245 -18.45 -1.55 -17.32
C ALA A 245 -18.77 -3.07 -17.29
N PRO A 246 -18.39 -3.87 -18.30
CA PRO A 246 -18.61 -5.32 -18.27
C PRO A 246 -17.80 -6.05 -17.19
N LEU A 247 -16.65 -5.51 -16.79
CA LEU A 247 -15.75 -6.13 -15.80
C LEU A 247 -16.17 -5.89 -14.35
N LYS A 248 -17.12 -4.99 -14.12
CA LYS A 248 -17.66 -4.68 -12.79
C LYS A 248 -18.65 -5.75 -12.35
N ALA A 249 -18.77 -5.95 -11.04
CA ALA A 249 -19.81 -6.82 -10.50
C ALA A 249 -21.20 -6.22 -10.77
N HIS A 250 -22.06 -6.95 -11.45
CA HIS A 250 -23.43 -6.57 -11.77
C HIS A 250 -24.43 -7.06 -10.72
N THR A 251 -24.02 -8.04 -9.91
CA THR A 251 -24.85 -8.61 -8.85
C THR A 251 -24.12 -8.66 -7.50
N LEU A 252 -24.90 -8.67 -6.41
CA LEU A 252 -24.36 -8.85 -5.06
C LEU A 252 -23.60 -10.19 -4.93
N MET A 253 -24.06 -11.23 -5.63
CA MET A 253 -23.40 -12.54 -5.62
C MET A 253 -22.03 -12.50 -6.32
N GLU A 254 -21.94 -11.82 -7.46
CA GLU A 254 -20.65 -11.58 -8.13
C GLU A 254 -19.69 -10.81 -7.24
N PHE A 255 -20.18 -9.77 -6.57
CA PHE A 255 -19.38 -8.99 -5.62
C PHE A 255 -18.88 -9.85 -4.45
N ILE A 256 -19.76 -10.60 -3.78
CA ILE A 256 -19.39 -11.48 -2.66
C ILE A 256 -18.41 -12.56 -3.12
N SER A 257 -18.61 -13.14 -4.29
CA SER A 257 -17.72 -14.14 -4.87
C SER A 257 -16.32 -13.57 -5.15
N ALA A 258 -16.24 -12.39 -5.78
CA ALA A 258 -14.99 -11.70 -6.04
C ALA A 258 -14.29 -11.32 -4.73
N PHE A 259 -15.03 -10.78 -3.76
CA PHE A 259 -14.51 -10.41 -2.45
C PHE A 259 -13.96 -11.63 -1.68
N ALA A 260 -14.70 -12.74 -1.66
CA ALA A 260 -14.25 -13.99 -1.03
C ALA A 260 -12.97 -14.53 -1.68
N ARG A 261 -12.86 -14.48 -3.02
CA ARG A 261 -11.62 -14.90 -3.72
C ARG A 261 -10.43 -14.03 -3.35
N ASN A 262 -10.61 -12.71 -3.20
CA ASN A 262 -9.55 -11.81 -2.75
C ASN A 262 -9.15 -12.10 -1.30
N LEU A 263 -10.11 -12.33 -0.39
CA LEU A 263 -9.83 -12.73 0.99
C LEU A 263 -9.16 -14.12 1.10
N ALA A 264 -9.40 -14.99 0.12
CA ALA A 264 -8.80 -16.32 0.06
C ALA A 264 -7.35 -16.30 -0.45
N TRP A 265 -6.78 -15.15 -0.83
CA TRP A 265 -5.40 -15.07 -1.31
C TRP A 265 -4.42 -15.64 -0.28
N PRO A 266 -3.45 -16.50 -0.68
CA PRO A 266 -3.05 -16.83 -2.06
C PRO A 266 -3.86 -17.97 -2.71
N PHE A 267 -4.83 -18.57 -2.03
CA PHE A 267 -5.64 -19.70 -2.48
C PHE A 267 -6.92 -19.24 -3.21
N VAL A 268 -6.79 -18.36 -4.20
CA VAL A 268 -7.92 -17.74 -4.93
C VAL A 268 -8.87 -18.76 -5.59
N SER A 269 -8.36 -19.96 -5.91
CA SER A 269 -9.13 -21.07 -6.48
C SER A 269 -9.93 -21.87 -5.45
N THR A 270 -9.76 -21.59 -4.16
CA THR A 270 -10.43 -22.29 -3.05
C THR A 270 -11.17 -21.28 -2.17
N PRO A 271 -12.38 -20.82 -2.57
CA PRO A 271 -13.10 -19.75 -1.88
C PRO A 271 -13.36 -20.01 -0.39
N ALA A 272 -13.44 -21.27 0.04
CA ALA A 272 -13.58 -21.64 1.45
C ALA A 272 -12.43 -21.12 2.34
N MET A 273 -11.24 -20.87 1.75
CA MET A 273 -10.11 -20.28 2.48
C MET A 273 -10.39 -18.84 2.95
N ALA A 274 -11.38 -18.16 2.37
CA ALA A 274 -11.84 -16.85 2.84
C ALA A 274 -12.36 -16.86 4.29
N LEU A 275 -12.73 -18.03 4.83
CA LEU A 275 -13.13 -18.18 6.24
C LEU A 275 -11.94 -18.45 7.17
N LEU A 276 -10.90 -19.11 6.66
CA LEU A 276 -9.75 -19.53 7.45
C LEU A 276 -8.67 -18.45 7.53
N ILE A 277 -8.40 -17.76 6.42
CA ILE A 277 -7.32 -16.75 6.33
C ILE A 277 -7.58 -15.55 7.26
N PRO A 278 -8.79 -14.98 7.33
CA PRO A 278 -9.07 -13.87 8.25
C PRO A 278 -9.29 -14.32 9.71
N LEU A 279 -9.35 -15.63 10.00
CA LEU A 279 -9.70 -16.16 11.32
C LEU A 279 -8.79 -15.64 12.47
N PRO A 280 -7.46 -15.54 12.30
CA PRO A 280 -6.59 -14.94 13.32
C PRO A 280 -6.95 -13.47 13.62
N LEU A 281 -7.31 -12.71 12.58
CA LEU A 281 -7.73 -11.31 12.72
C LEU A 281 -9.10 -11.20 13.41
N ALA A 282 -10.04 -12.09 13.07
CA ALA A 282 -11.34 -12.17 13.73
C ALA A 282 -11.20 -12.53 15.22
N GLY A 283 -10.32 -13.47 15.56
CA GLY A 283 -9.97 -13.80 16.94
C GLY A 283 -9.35 -12.61 17.69
N LEU A 284 -8.44 -11.88 17.03
CA LEU A 284 -7.86 -10.66 17.58
C LEU A 284 -8.91 -9.57 17.81
N LEU A 285 -9.88 -9.41 16.89
CA LEU A 285 -11.00 -8.47 17.03
C LEU A 285 -11.88 -8.83 18.22
N ALA A 286 -12.24 -10.11 18.38
CA ALA A 286 -13.00 -10.58 19.53
C ALA A 286 -12.26 -10.34 20.87
N TRP A 287 -10.94 -10.57 20.91
CA TRP A 287 -10.11 -10.26 22.09
C TRP A 287 -9.94 -8.77 22.34
N TYR A 288 -9.88 -7.96 21.30
CA TYR A 288 -9.71 -6.51 21.41
C TYR A 288 -10.85 -5.83 22.17
N PHE A 289 -12.06 -6.38 22.13
CA PHE A 289 -13.22 -5.91 22.88
C PHE A 289 -13.32 -6.45 24.32
N ARG A 290 -12.44 -7.36 24.74
CA ARG A 290 -12.43 -7.83 26.13
C ARG A 290 -11.96 -6.72 27.08
N PRO A 291 -12.52 -6.65 28.30
CA PRO A 291 -12.00 -5.77 29.35
C PRO A 291 -10.50 -6.01 29.56
N ASN A 292 -9.73 -4.95 29.77
CA ASN A 292 -8.29 -4.97 30.07
C ASN A 292 -7.35 -5.43 28.93
N PHE A 293 -7.77 -5.37 27.67
CA PHE A 293 -6.86 -5.63 26.54
C PHE A 293 -5.71 -4.60 26.49
N GLN A 294 -4.48 -5.05 26.75
CA GLN A 294 -3.30 -4.17 26.94
C GLN A 294 -2.62 -3.67 25.65
N ARG A 295 -2.74 -4.40 24.52
CA ARG A 295 -2.01 -4.09 23.27
C ARG A 295 -2.89 -3.39 22.22
N SER A 296 -3.66 -2.38 22.63
CA SER A 296 -4.65 -1.70 21.78
C SER A 296 -4.05 -1.14 20.49
N HIS A 297 -2.99 -0.35 20.57
CA HIS A 297 -2.37 0.29 19.39
C HIS A 297 -1.81 -0.72 18.37
N THR A 298 -1.21 -1.82 18.84
CA THR A 298 -0.72 -2.88 17.95
C THR A 298 -1.87 -3.54 17.20
N ALA A 299 -2.95 -3.90 17.91
CA ALA A 299 -4.11 -4.52 17.29
C ALA A 299 -4.80 -3.57 16.30
N GLU A 300 -4.94 -2.31 16.68
CA GLU A 300 -5.46 -1.24 15.83
C GLU A 300 -4.65 -1.05 14.54
N PHE A 301 -3.32 -1.12 14.62
CA PHE A 301 -2.46 -1.04 13.44
C PHE A 301 -2.69 -2.24 12.51
N LEU A 302 -2.81 -3.45 13.06
CA LEU A 302 -3.14 -4.64 12.28
C LEU A 302 -4.54 -4.57 11.67
N PHE A 303 -5.54 -4.04 12.38
CA PHE A 303 -6.89 -3.82 11.81
C PHE A 303 -6.87 -2.78 10.69
N ALA A 304 -6.09 -1.71 10.84
CA ALA A 304 -5.97 -0.68 9.81
C ALA A 304 -5.31 -1.24 8.53
N LEU A 305 -4.24 -2.02 8.68
CA LEU A 305 -3.60 -2.71 7.57
C LEU A 305 -4.55 -3.71 6.91
N ALA A 306 -5.24 -4.54 7.70
CA ALA A 306 -6.15 -5.55 7.17
C ALA A 306 -7.37 -4.92 6.46
N LEU A 307 -7.93 -3.84 7.02
CA LEU A 307 -9.01 -3.11 6.40
C LEU A 307 -8.55 -2.48 5.08
N TRP A 308 -7.38 -1.85 5.06
CA TRP A 308 -6.81 -1.31 3.82
C TRP A 308 -6.57 -2.38 2.75
N SER A 309 -6.07 -3.56 3.15
CA SER A 309 -5.85 -4.68 2.22
C SER A 309 -7.13 -5.34 1.71
N ALA A 310 -8.24 -5.23 2.45
CA ALA A 310 -9.51 -5.85 2.08
C ALA A 310 -10.43 -4.92 1.28
N LEU A 311 -10.28 -3.60 1.44
CA LEU A 311 -10.97 -2.59 0.63
C LEU A 311 -10.45 -2.59 -0.82
#